data_AF-A0A7X2T1T8-F1
#
_entry.id   AF-A0A7X2T1T8-F1
#
_cell.length_a   1.000
_cell.length_b   1.000
_cell.length_c   1.000
_cell.angle_alpha   90.00
_cell.angle_beta   90.00
_cell.angle_gamma   90.00
#
_symmetry.space_group_name_H-M   'P 1'
#
loop_
_entity.id
_entity.type
_entity.pdbx_description
1 polymer ?
#
loop_
_entity_poly.entity_id
_entity_poly.type
_entity_poly.pdbx_seq_one_letter_code
_entity_poly.pdbx_strand_id
1 'polypeptide(L)' 'MYDVLNDGGYLLLSVYDGNGKNNKKSFGNIDGEDYYRNFIEHSKMELLNEARNLFDYTLEINPDANSKWKNYIFKKC' A
#
# COMPACT_ATOMS: atom_id res chain seq x y z
N MET A 1 -9.74 -6.90 6.30
CA MET A 1 -9.92 -5.43 6.35
C MET A 1 -11.33 -5.02 5.95
N TYR A 2 -11.85 -5.51 4.82
CA TYR A 2 -13.23 -5.23 4.42
C TYR A 2 -14.26 -5.64 5.50
N ASP A 3 -14.11 -6.82 6.08
CA ASP A 3 -15.05 -7.34 7.09
C ASP A 3 -14.98 -6.67 8.47
N VAL A 4 -13.95 -5.86 8.72
CA VAL A 4 -13.74 -5.18 10.01
C VAL A 4 -14.11 -3.69 9.96
N LEU A 5 -14.26 -3.12 8.75
CA LEU A 5 -14.69 -1.75 8.55
C LEU A 5 -16.22 -1.72 8.43
N ASN A 6 -16.85 -0.80 9.15
CA ASN A 6 -18.26 -0.47 8.94
C ASN A 6 -18.43 0.18 7.56
N ASP A 7 -19.63 0.05 6.98
CA ASP A 7 -19.97 0.66 5.70
C ASP A 7 -19.81 2.19 5.80
N GLY A 8 -19.19 2.78 4.79
CA GLY A 8 -18.78 4.18 4.78
C GLY A 8 -17.53 4.52 5.61
N GLY A 9 -16.90 3.54 6.28
CA GLY A 9 -15.62 3.70 6.97
C GLY A 9 -14.45 3.95 6.01
N TYR A 10 -13.37 4.55 6.53
CA TYR A 10 -12.20 4.93 5.75
C TYR A 10 -10.98 4.06 6.08
N LEU A 11 -10.21 3.74 5.04
CA LEU A 11 -8.93 3.05 5.08
C LEU A 11 -7.83 3.98 4.58
N LEU A 12 -6.83 4.25 5.43
CA LEU A 12 -5.56 4.82 5.01
C LEU A 12 -4.59 3.70 4.67
N LEU A 13 -4.07 3.74 3.45
CA LEU A 13 -3.11 2.79 2.94
C LEU A 13 -1.81 3.51 2.57
N SER A 14 -0.70 3.09 3.16
CA SER A 14 0.65 3.56 2.81
C SER A 14 1.42 2.44 2.10
N VAL A 15 1.85 2.68 0.87
CA VAL A 15 2.58 1.71 0.06
C VAL A 15 3.85 2.30 -0.53
N TYR A 16 4.78 1.42 -0.87
CA TYR A 16 5.91 1.77 -1.71
C TYR A 16 5.54 1.53 -3.17
N ASP A 17 5.56 2.59 -3.97
CA ASP A 17 5.18 2.59 -5.38
C ASP A 17 6.16 1.78 -6.23
N GLY A 18 5.62 0.79 -6.93
CA GLY A 18 6.35 -0.12 -7.78
C GLY A 18 5.46 -1.31 -8.13
N ASN A 19 6.07 -2.42 -8.52
CA ASN A 19 5.33 -3.63 -8.87
C ASN A 19 6.06 -4.87 -8.36
N GLY A 20 5.36 -5.66 -7.55
CA GLY A 20 5.83 -6.97 -7.11
C GLY A 20 6.98 -6.89 -6.11
N LYS A 21 7.76 -7.96 -6.02
CA LYS A 21 8.77 -8.11 -4.97
C LYS A 21 10.02 -7.28 -5.25
N ASN A 22 10.40 -6.43 -4.30
CA ASN A 22 11.69 -5.75 -4.31
C ASN A 22 12.74 -6.59 -3.57
N ASN A 23 13.53 -7.36 -4.31
CA ASN A 23 14.58 -8.20 -3.72
C ASN A 23 15.61 -7.40 -2.93
N LYS A 24 16.02 -6.21 -3.38
CA LYS A 24 17.03 -5.41 -2.67
C LYS A 24 16.54 -4.92 -1.31
N LYS A 25 15.26 -4.59 -1.19
CA LYS A 25 14.63 -4.19 0.08
C LYS A 25 14.14 -5.37 0.91
N SER A 26 14.06 -6.56 0.31
CA SER A 26 13.61 -7.78 0.96
C SER A 26 14.68 -8.41 1.85
N PHE A 27 15.96 -8.10 1.63
CA PHE A 27 17.06 -8.60 2.45
C PHE A 27 17.79 -7.42 3.08
N GLY A 28 18.10 -7.51 4.37
CA GLY A 28 18.95 -6.53 5.02
C GLY A 28 19.41 -7.00 6.39
N ASN A 29 20.62 -6.61 6.77
CA ASN A 29 21.11 -6.79 8.12
C ASN A 29 20.69 -5.59 8.97
N ILE A 30 20.03 -5.82 10.10
CA ILE A 30 19.67 -4.79 11.07
C ILE A 30 20.18 -5.25 12.42
N ASP A 31 20.98 -4.42 13.07
CA ASP A 31 21.55 -4.68 14.39
C ASP A 31 22.31 -6.02 14.48
N GLY A 32 22.95 -6.44 13.39
CA GLY A 32 23.71 -7.68 13.30
C GLY A 32 22.88 -8.89 12.86
N GLU A 33 21.56 -8.79 12.82
CA GLU A 33 20.66 -9.88 12.44
C GLU A 33 20.22 -9.76 10.98
N ASP A 34 20.22 -10.89 10.26
CA ASP A 34 19.75 -10.95 8.88
C ASP A 34 18.22 -11.04 8.82
N TYR A 35 17.61 -10.00 8.28
CA TYR A 35 16.18 -9.93 8.05
C TYR A 35 15.84 -10.26 6.61
N TYR A 36 15.00 -11.28 6.46
CA TYR A 36 14.26 -11.51 5.24
C TYR A 36 12.82 -11.03 5.39
N ARG A 37 12.49 -9.97 4.66
CA ARG A 37 11.13 -9.44 4.56
C ARG A 37 10.67 -9.61 3.12
N ASN A 38 9.45 -10.08 2.91
CA ASN A 38 8.85 -10.06 1.57
C ASN A 38 8.42 -8.62 1.27
N PHE A 39 9.37 -7.77 0.89
CA PHE A 39 9.07 -6.38 0.57
C PHE A 39 8.38 -6.33 -0.79
N ILE A 40 7.08 -6.08 -0.78
CA ILE A 40 6.24 -6.01 -1.97
C ILE A 40 5.88 -4.55 -2.22
N GLU A 41 6.06 -4.14 -3.47
CA GLU A 41 5.68 -2.84 -3.97
C GLU A 41 4.32 -2.94 -4.64
N HIS A 42 3.52 -1.88 -4.52
CA HIS A 42 2.17 -1.85 -5.09
C HIS A 42 1.99 -0.59 -5.92
N SER A 43 1.41 -0.76 -7.10
CA SER A 43 1.06 0.37 -7.97
C SER A 43 -0.36 0.84 -7.66
N LYS A 44 -0.63 2.13 -7.92
CA LYS A 44 -2.00 2.66 -7.79
C LYS A 44 -3.01 1.87 -8.62
N MET A 45 -2.65 1.46 -9.84
CA MET A 45 -3.58 0.74 -10.72
C MET A 45 -3.92 -0.66 -10.18
N GLU A 46 -2.93 -1.38 -9.65
CA GLU A 46 -3.14 -2.65 -8.95
C GLU A 46 -4.12 -2.46 -7.78
N LEU A 47 -3.85 -1.49 -6.91
CA LEU A 47 -4.70 -1.20 -5.76
C LEU A 47 -6.13 -0.85 -6.15
N LEU A 48 -6.32 -0.04 -7.20
CA LEU A 48 -7.65 0.31 -7.70
C LEU A 48 -8.40 -0.90 -8.29
N ASN A 49 -7.68 -1.82 -8.93
CA ASN A 49 -8.29 -3.03 -9.48
C ASN A 49 -8.71 -4.00 -8.37
N GLU A 50 -7.86 -4.20 -7.36
CA GLU A 50 -8.13 -5.09 -6.23
C GLU A 50 -9.19 -4.52 -5.28
N ALA A 51 -9.22 -3.20 -5.09
CA ALA A 51 -10.23 -2.54 -4.27
C ALA A 51 -11.62 -2.51 -4.92
N ARG A 52 -11.73 -2.85 -6.22
CA ARG A 52 -12.97 -2.72 -6.99
C ARG A 52 -14.11 -3.48 -6.32
N ASN A 53 -15.27 -2.83 -6.21
CA ASN A 53 -16.50 -3.33 -5.57
C ASN A 53 -16.39 -3.57 -4.05
N LEU A 54 -15.23 -3.31 -3.43
CA LEU A 54 -15.03 -3.42 -1.99
C LEU A 54 -14.83 -2.03 -1.37
N PHE A 55 -14.10 -1.18 -2.05
CA PHE A 55 -13.83 0.18 -1.62
C PHE A 55 -13.81 1.15 -2.80
N ASP A 56 -14.29 2.35 -2.53
CA ASP A 56 -14.17 3.50 -3.42
C ASP A 56 -12.89 4.27 -3.10
N TYR A 57 -12.05 4.46 -4.12
CA TYR A 57 -10.91 5.37 -4.00
C TYR A 57 -11.39 6.80 -3.77
N THR A 58 -10.84 7.44 -2.74
CA THR A 58 -11.17 8.82 -2.39
C THR A 58 -10.09 9.78 -2.89
N LEU A 59 -8.87 9.69 -2.35
CA LEU A 59 -7.78 10.62 -2.69
C LEU A 59 -6.40 10.06 -2.34
N GLU A 60 -5.36 10.74 -2.82
CA GLU A 60 -3.96 10.56 -2.41
C GLU A 60 -3.57 11.69 -1.45
N ILE A 61 -2.97 11.36 -0.31
CA ILE A 61 -2.53 12.34 0.70
C ILE A 61 -1.10 12.75 0.41
N ASN A 62 -0.86 14.06 0.39
CA ASN A 62 0.45 14.69 0.18
C ASN A 62 1.18 14.08 -1.03
N PRO A 63 0.59 14.17 -2.24
CA PRO A 63 1.21 13.60 -3.43
C PRO A 63 2.54 14.29 -3.72
N ASP A 64 3.63 13.53 -3.59
CA ASP A 64 4.97 13.93 -4.01
C ASP A 64 5.43 13.00 -5.13
N ALA A 65 5.61 13.55 -6.32
CA ALA A 65 6.05 12.80 -7.50
C ALA A 65 7.43 12.17 -7.33
N ASN A 66 8.29 12.74 -6.47
CA ASN A 66 9.64 12.24 -6.22
C ASN A 66 9.68 11.18 -5.12
N SER A 67 8.63 11.11 -4.28
CA SER A 67 8.51 10.09 -3.24
C SER A 67 8.01 8.77 -3.82
N LYS A 68 8.69 7.68 -3.46
CA LYS A 68 8.20 6.32 -3.67
C LYS A 68 7.19 5.88 -2.63
N TRP A 69 7.13 6.51 -1.46
CA TRP A 69 6.06 6.26 -0.52
C TRP A 69 4.82 7.05 -0.91
N LYS A 70 3.71 6.33 -1.10
CA LYS A 70 2.41 6.88 -1.50
C LYS A 70 1.36 6.54 -0.45
N ASN A 71 0.44 7.48 -0.22
CA ASN A 71 -0.59 7.35 0.79
C ASN A 71 -1.97 7.56 0.15
N TYR A 72 -2.84 6.56 0.24
CA TYR A 72 -4.15 6.57 -0.39
C TYR A 72 -5.25 6.41 0.65
N ILE A 73 -6.36 7.11 0.43
CA ILE A 73 -7.59 6.93 1.19
C ILE A 73 -8.60 6.18 0.33
N PHE A 74 -9.17 5.13 0.90
CA PHE A 74 -10.28 4.36 0.36
C PHE A 74 -11.45 4.42 1.33
N LYS A 75 -12.67 4.41 0.81
CA LYS A 75 -13.91 4.36 1.60
C LYS A 75 -14.61 3.03 1.33
N LYS A 76 -15.04 2.32 2.36
CA LYS A 76 -15.80 1.07 2.17
C LYS A 76 -17.17 1.40 1.56
N CYS A 77 -17.49 0.71 0.47
CA CYS A 77 -18.79 0.80 -0.19
C CYS A 77 -19.93 0.38 0.75
#